data_AF-A0A117MQ05-F1
#
_entry.id   AF-A0A117MQ05-F1
#
_cell.length_a   1.000
_cell.length_b   1.000
_cell.length_c   1.000
_cell.angle_alpha   90.00
_cell.angle_beta   90.00
_cell.angle_gamma   90.00
#
_symmetry.space_group_name_H-M   'P 1'
#
loop_
_entity.id
_entity.type
_entity.pdbx_description
1 polymer ?
#
loop_
_entity_poly.entity_id
_entity_poly.type
_entity_poly.pdbx_seq_one_letter_code
_entity_poly.pdbx_strand_id
1 'polypeptide(L)'
;MDHRARWLTEDGRQTAAKVLRRLSWRRSLDGLGLPTVDGRIDLRGFAVAEPGFTPVQAAGLTVGVTDRPLPELRKVRLRGVDLSGARLRHFTLIDPRFEDCLLRGADLTNFGAWRGSFDRCDLSGATITGTVLSARHRGTGTTWRDCTFDDLTMTGALVDGATFERCTFDRTRIAEMFFKRCVFTACRMSGELEDVTFVGPAALTDLDLRGCRLVDVSFTGMRLSGVQLPARDSLTVVPDATGILARLQAAGHPELDFWVGYQLQHHTPGDDLYLDYDSLQAIVGATGTTLIRDAVRRPAD
;
A
#
# COMPACT_ATOMS: atom_id res chain seq x y z
N MET A 1 -19.17 -3.14 -21.38
CA MET A 1 -18.55 -3.83 -22.53
C MET A 1 -17.22 -4.38 -22.03
N ASP A 2 -16.91 -5.67 -22.22
CA ASP A 2 -15.62 -6.22 -21.76
C ASP A 2 -14.50 -5.75 -22.70
N HIS A 3 -13.80 -4.69 -22.32
CA HIS A 3 -12.69 -4.13 -23.09
C HIS A 3 -11.50 -5.10 -23.21
N ARG A 4 -11.47 -6.21 -22.46
CA ARG A 4 -10.35 -7.17 -22.48
C ARG A 4 -10.34 -8.03 -23.74
N ALA A 5 -11.51 -8.38 -24.28
CA ALA A 5 -11.63 -9.29 -25.41
C ALA A 5 -10.82 -8.82 -26.64
N ARG A 6 -10.73 -7.50 -26.87
CA ARG A 6 -9.99 -6.94 -28.02
C ARG A 6 -8.49 -7.28 -27.98
N TRP A 7 -7.91 -7.44 -26.79
CA TRP A 7 -6.48 -7.72 -26.60
C TRP A 7 -6.12 -9.20 -26.75
N LEU A 8 -7.12 -10.09 -26.82
CA LEU A 8 -6.92 -11.52 -27.04
C LEU A 8 -6.88 -11.89 -28.53
N THR A 9 -7.36 -11.00 -29.40
CA THR A 9 -7.27 -11.15 -30.86
C THR A 9 -5.82 -11.03 -31.34
N GLU A 10 -5.51 -11.55 -32.51
CA GLU A 10 -4.17 -11.43 -33.09
C GLU A 10 -3.75 -9.97 -33.29
N ASP A 11 -4.61 -9.15 -33.88
CA ASP A 11 -4.37 -7.71 -34.08
C ASP A 11 -4.23 -6.97 -32.74
N GLY A 12 -5.01 -7.35 -31.74
CA GLY A 12 -4.91 -6.84 -30.38
C GLY A 12 -3.55 -7.14 -29.74
N ARG A 13 -3.07 -8.38 -29.85
CA ARG A 13 -1.76 -8.79 -29.34
C ARG A 13 -0.62 -8.06 -30.06
N GLN A 14 -0.72 -7.89 -31.38
CA GLN A 14 0.25 -7.12 -32.14
C GLN A 14 0.25 -5.64 -31.74
N THR A 15 -0.92 -5.06 -31.48
CA THR A 15 -1.05 -3.68 -31.00
C THR A 15 -0.46 -3.53 -29.60
N ALA A 16 -0.74 -4.47 -28.69
CA ALA A 16 -0.15 -4.48 -27.35
C ALA A 16 1.39 -4.59 -27.40
N ALA A 17 1.92 -5.43 -28.28
CA ALA A 17 3.36 -5.55 -28.50
C ALA A 17 3.97 -4.24 -29.03
N LYS A 18 3.29 -3.53 -29.95
CA LYS A 18 3.71 -2.20 -30.44
C LYS A 18 3.75 -1.17 -29.31
N VAL A 19 2.73 -1.16 -28.44
CA VAL A 19 2.67 -0.29 -27.25
C VAL A 19 3.84 -0.60 -26.31
N LEU A 20 4.01 -1.85 -25.88
CA LEU A 20 5.09 -2.24 -24.98
C LEU A 20 6.47 -1.89 -25.56
N ARG A 21 6.68 -2.17 -26.84
CA ARG A 21 7.91 -1.80 -27.53
C ARG A 21 8.10 -0.29 -27.45
N ARG A 22 7.09 0.52 -27.79
CA ARG A 22 7.20 1.97 -27.74
C ARG A 22 7.62 2.48 -26.35
N LEU A 23 7.00 1.92 -25.31
CA LEU A 23 7.30 2.26 -23.92
C LEU A 23 8.69 1.79 -23.46
N SER A 24 9.17 0.63 -23.91
CA SER A 24 10.51 0.14 -23.56
C SER A 24 11.62 1.02 -24.15
N TRP A 25 11.37 1.64 -25.31
CA TRP A 25 12.25 2.67 -25.89
C TRP A 25 12.03 4.08 -25.33
N ARG A 26 11.20 4.24 -24.28
CA ARG A 26 10.91 5.53 -23.61
C ARG A 26 10.28 6.58 -24.54
N ARG A 27 9.53 6.12 -25.54
CA ARG A 27 8.89 6.99 -26.54
C ARG A 27 7.40 7.18 -26.23
N SER A 28 6.84 8.29 -26.68
CA SER A 28 5.39 8.56 -26.62
C SER A 28 4.59 7.52 -27.42
N LEU A 29 3.35 7.30 -27.02
CA LEU A 29 2.38 6.47 -27.73
C LEU A 29 1.83 7.14 -29.01
N ASP A 30 2.15 8.42 -29.24
CA ASP A 30 1.70 9.17 -30.42
C ASP A 30 2.08 8.48 -31.74
N GLY A 31 1.19 8.60 -32.74
CA GLY A 31 1.39 7.99 -34.05
C GLY A 31 1.30 6.46 -34.07
N LEU A 32 0.84 5.81 -33.00
CA LEU A 32 0.49 4.38 -33.01
C LEU A 32 -0.92 4.11 -33.57
N GLY A 33 -1.71 5.15 -33.86
CA GLY A 33 -3.09 5.00 -34.32
C GLY A 33 -4.04 4.46 -33.24
N LEU A 34 -3.69 4.66 -31.97
CA LEU A 34 -4.54 4.24 -30.85
C LEU A 34 -5.80 5.11 -30.77
N PRO A 35 -6.97 4.54 -30.49
CA PRO A 35 -8.19 5.30 -30.31
C PRO A 35 -8.09 6.25 -29.13
N THR A 36 -8.82 7.37 -29.20
CA THR A 36 -8.96 8.32 -28.10
C THR A 36 -10.42 8.39 -27.69
N VAL A 37 -10.69 8.32 -26.38
CA VAL A 37 -12.02 8.41 -25.79
C VAL A 37 -11.95 9.40 -24.63
N ASP A 38 -12.87 10.37 -24.61
CA ASP A 38 -12.91 11.45 -23.60
C ASP A 38 -11.56 12.19 -23.44
N GLY A 39 -10.87 12.42 -24.56
CA GLY A 39 -9.58 13.09 -24.60
C GLY A 39 -8.39 12.25 -24.11
N ARG A 40 -8.59 10.94 -23.88
CA ARG A 40 -7.57 10.03 -23.36
C ARG A 40 -7.27 8.92 -24.36
N ILE A 41 -6.00 8.51 -24.46
CA ILE A 41 -5.62 7.32 -25.24
C ILE A 41 -6.30 6.09 -24.62
N ASP A 42 -7.14 5.40 -25.38
CA ASP A 42 -7.92 4.26 -24.91
C ASP A 42 -7.08 2.99 -24.94
N LEU A 43 -6.53 2.63 -23.78
CA LEU A 43 -5.92 1.33 -23.48
C LEU A 43 -6.76 0.53 -22.47
N ARG A 44 -8.07 0.75 -22.40
CA ARG A 44 -8.95 -0.01 -21.50
C ARG A 44 -8.83 -1.50 -21.77
N GLY A 45 -8.79 -2.29 -20.70
CA GLY A 45 -8.62 -3.73 -20.73
C GLY A 45 -7.25 -4.20 -21.22
N PHE A 46 -6.26 -3.31 -21.39
CA PHE A 46 -4.93 -3.64 -21.91
C PHE A 46 -4.35 -4.87 -21.23
N ALA A 47 -3.95 -5.85 -22.04
CA ALA A 47 -3.39 -7.10 -21.55
C ALA A 47 -2.29 -7.56 -22.49
N VAL A 48 -1.29 -8.21 -21.90
CA VAL A 48 -0.19 -8.86 -22.59
C VAL A 48 -0.13 -10.31 -22.12
N ALA A 49 0.48 -11.19 -22.91
CA ALA A 49 0.60 -12.59 -22.51
C ALA A 49 1.36 -12.71 -21.18
N GLU A 50 0.73 -13.30 -20.16
CA GLU A 50 1.30 -13.47 -18.83
C GLU A 50 2.44 -14.52 -18.86
N PRO A 51 3.56 -14.30 -18.15
CA PRO A 51 4.63 -15.29 -18.02
C PRO A 51 4.08 -16.58 -17.39
N GLY A 52 4.49 -17.72 -17.92
CA GLY A 52 4.16 -19.03 -17.34
C GLY A 52 5.00 -19.28 -16.10
N PHE A 53 4.38 -19.86 -15.06
CA PHE A 53 5.05 -20.23 -13.82
C PHE A 53 5.05 -21.75 -13.68
N THR A 54 6.24 -22.34 -13.60
CA THR A 54 6.44 -23.77 -13.36
C THR A 54 6.96 -23.95 -11.94
N PRO A 55 6.23 -24.64 -11.04
CA PRO A 55 6.74 -24.95 -9.72
C PRO A 55 7.91 -25.94 -9.84
N VAL A 56 9.01 -25.63 -9.17
CA VAL A 56 10.21 -26.47 -9.05
C VAL A 56 10.43 -26.76 -7.57
N GLN A 57 10.59 -28.03 -7.23
CA GLN A 57 10.97 -28.43 -5.88
C GLN A 57 12.48 -28.46 -5.75
N ALA A 58 13.03 -27.74 -4.76
CA ALA A 58 14.44 -27.74 -4.43
C ALA A 58 14.65 -27.64 -2.91
N ALA A 59 15.36 -28.60 -2.32
CA ALA A 59 15.67 -28.63 -0.88
C ALA A 59 14.45 -28.45 0.06
N GLY A 60 13.31 -29.06 -0.29
CA GLY A 60 12.06 -28.94 0.47
C GLY A 60 11.28 -27.64 0.25
N LEU A 61 11.80 -26.73 -0.57
CA LEU A 61 11.11 -25.50 -0.99
C LEU A 61 10.43 -25.71 -2.34
N THR A 62 9.23 -25.16 -2.49
CA THR A 62 8.60 -25.00 -3.80
C THR A 62 8.91 -23.59 -4.31
N VAL A 63 9.63 -23.51 -5.43
CA VAL A 63 10.03 -22.26 -6.06
C VAL A 63 9.36 -22.17 -7.43
N GLY A 64 8.61 -21.10 -7.69
CA GLY A 64 8.09 -20.83 -9.02
C GLY A 64 9.21 -20.34 -9.96
N VAL A 65 9.42 -21.03 -11.07
CA VAL A 65 10.33 -20.61 -12.14
C VAL A 65 9.51 -20.08 -13.31
N THR A 66 9.85 -18.89 -13.79
CA THR A 66 9.17 -18.27 -14.93
C THR A 66 9.75 -18.75 -16.25
N ASP A 67 8.89 -18.98 -17.25
CA ASP A 67 9.31 -19.32 -18.62
C ASP A 67 10.04 -18.18 -19.35
N ARG A 68 9.84 -16.94 -18.90
CA ARG A 68 10.49 -15.73 -19.41
C ARG A 68 10.62 -14.65 -18.33
N PRO A 69 11.48 -13.65 -18.51
CA PRO A 69 11.60 -12.53 -17.58
C PRO A 69 10.27 -11.80 -17.38
N LEU A 70 10.00 -11.39 -16.14
CA LEU A 70 8.87 -10.52 -15.83
C LEU A 70 9.02 -9.19 -16.58
N PRO A 71 7.91 -8.57 -17.04
CA PRO A 71 7.96 -7.35 -17.82
C PRO A 71 8.48 -6.17 -16.98
N GLU A 72 9.66 -5.67 -17.34
CA GLU A 72 10.26 -4.49 -16.74
C GLU A 72 10.26 -3.31 -17.73
N LEU A 73 9.73 -2.16 -17.32
CA LEU A 73 9.80 -0.93 -18.09
C LEU A 73 10.46 0.19 -17.29
N ARG A 74 11.37 0.92 -17.93
CA ARG A 74 12.14 1.99 -17.29
C ARG A 74 11.80 3.34 -17.89
N LYS A 75 11.60 4.35 -17.04
CA LYS A 75 11.39 5.75 -17.43
C LYS A 75 10.20 5.94 -18.39
N VAL A 76 9.17 5.12 -18.20
CA VAL A 76 7.91 5.23 -18.94
C VAL A 76 7.25 6.55 -18.60
N ARG A 77 6.72 7.22 -19.63
CA ARG A 77 5.93 8.45 -19.48
C ARG A 77 4.59 8.24 -20.14
N LEU A 78 3.53 8.29 -19.34
CA LEU A 78 2.16 8.22 -19.81
C LEU A 78 1.42 9.46 -19.32
N ARG A 79 0.69 10.11 -20.23
CA ARG A 79 -0.15 11.26 -19.93
C ARG A 79 -1.49 11.09 -20.61
N GLY A 80 -2.60 11.24 -19.87
CA GLY A 80 -3.93 11.17 -20.46
C GLY A 80 -4.24 9.80 -21.06
N VAL A 81 -3.91 8.71 -20.36
CA VAL A 81 -4.12 7.34 -20.86
C VAL A 81 -5.13 6.64 -19.96
N ASP A 82 -6.10 5.96 -20.59
CA ASP A 82 -7.07 5.14 -19.88
C ASP A 82 -6.66 3.66 -19.95
N LEU A 83 -6.19 3.14 -18.82
CA LEU A 83 -5.84 1.74 -18.55
C LEU A 83 -6.91 1.05 -17.68
N SER A 84 -8.14 1.56 -17.63
CA SER A 84 -9.19 0.95 -16.80
C SER A 84 -9.43 -0.51 -17.20
N GLY A 85 -9.46 -1.39 -16.20
CA GLY A 85 -9.61 -2.84 -16.38
C GLY A 85 -8.39 -3.56 -16.98
N ALA A 86 -7.25 -2.87 -17.16
CA ALA A 86 -6.02 -3.45 -17.68
C ALA A 86 -5.48 -4.55 -16.76
N ARG A 87 -4.76 -5.52 -17.35
CA ARG A 87 -4.02 -6.57 -16.64
C ARG A 87 -2.53 -6.22 -16.69
N LEU A 88 -2.03 -5.65 -15.60
CA LEU A 88 -0.64 -5.23 -15.45
C LEU A 88 0.10 -6.11 -14.42
N ARG A 89 -0.34 -7.36 -14.28
CA ARG A 89 0.25 -8.31 -13.33
C ARG A 89 1.74 -8.47 -13.55
N HIS A 90 2.49 -8.55 -12.47
CA HIS A 90 3.94 -8.76 -12.47
C HIS A 90 4.77 -7.68 -13.20
N PHE A 91 4.18 -6.56 -13.64
CA PHE A 91 4.95 -5.48 -14.24
C PHE A 91 5.80 -4.78 -13.19
N THR A 92 7.07 -4.57 -13.51
CA THR A 92 7.96 -3.71 -12.73
C THR A 92 8.25 -2.43 -13.51
N LEU A 93 7.81 -1.30 -12.97
CA LEU A 93 8.09 0.02 -13.51
C LEU A 93 9.16 0.70 -12.67
N ILE A 94 10.26 1.12 -13.31
CA ILE A 94 11.36 1.84 -12.66
C ILE A 94 11.42 3.27 -13.20
N ASP A 95 11.39 4.26 -12.31
CA ASP A 95 11.25 5.67 -12.63
C ASP A 95 10.02 6.01 -13.53
N PRO A 96 8.82 5.39 -13.35
CA PRO A 96 7.66 5.76 -14.16
C PRO A 96 7.20 7.19 -13.87
N ARG A 97 6.58 7.81 -14.88
CA ARG A 97 5.80 9.05 -14.74
C ARG A 97 4.44 8.87 -15.37
N PHE A 98 3.41 8.93 -14.54
CA PHE A 98 2.01 8.90 -14.97
C PHE A 98 1.36 10.22 -14.57
N GLU A 99 0.72 10.87 -15.51
CA GLU A 99 0.00 12.11 -15.30
C GLU A 99 -1.40 11.97 -15.90
N ASP A 100 -2.44 12.30 -15.14
CA ASP A 100 -3.82 12.20 -15.62
C ASP A 100 -4.12 10.82 -16.23
N CYS A 101 -3.82 9.71 -15.55
CA CYS A 101 -4.07 8.36 -16.06
C CYS A 101 -5.18 7.66 -15.28
N LEU A 102 -6.00 6.87 -15.97
CA LEU A 102 -7.05 6.07 -15.33
C LEU A 102 -6.60 4.61 -15.27
N LEU A 103 -6.63 4.00 -14.09
CA LEU A 103 -6.31 2.60 -13.82
C LEU A 103 -7.47 1.92 -13.06
N ARG A 104 -8.70 2.41 -13.23
CA ARG A 104 -9.88 1.93 -12.50
C ARG A 104 -10.11 0.44 -12.74
N GLY A 105 -10.26 -0.35 -11.69
CA GLY A 105 -10.46 -1.79 -11.80
C GLY A 105 -9.31 -2.55 -12.49
N ALA A 106 -8.13 -1.93 -12.60
CA ALA A 106 -6.96 -2.61 -13.15
C ALA A 106 -6.48 -3.71 -12.19
N ASP A 107 -5.98 -4.80 -12.75
CA ASP A 107 -5.34 -5.85 -11.99
C ASP A 107 -3.84 -5.56 -11.87
N LEU A 108 -3.43 -5.16 -10.67
CA LEU A 108 -2.06 -4.78 -10.31
C LEU A 108 -1.40 -5.85 -9.42
N THR A 109 -1.88 -7.10 -9.46
CA THR A 109 -1.31 -8.20 -8.69
C THR A 109 0.18 -8.36 -8.98
N ASN A 110 1.02 -8.34 -7.95
CA ASN A 110 2.49 -8.37 -8.04
C ASN A 110 3.10 -7.25 -8.93
N PHE A 111 2.38 -6.14 -9.14
CA PHE A 111 2.91 -4.96 -9.82
C PHE A 111 3.93 -4.24 -8.91
N GLY A 112 4.95 -3.62 -9.50
CA GLY A 112 5.96 -2.87 -8.78
C GLY A 112 6.16 -1.48 -9.38
N ALA A 113 6.05 -0.43 -8.57
CA ALA A 113 6.42 0.93 -8.95
C ALA A 113 7.59 1.43 -8.09
N TRP A 114 8.73 1.63 -8.74
CA TRP A 114 9.99 1.97 -8.08
C TRP A 114 10.41 3.37 -8.50
N ARG A 115 10.59 4.29 -7.54
CA ARG A 115 11.01 5.69 -7.79
C ARG A 115 10.08 6.42 -8.78
N GLY A 116 8.80 6.10 -8.75
CA GLY A 116 7.82 6.67 -9.68
C GLY A 116 7.27 8.02 -9.26
N SER A 117 6.58 8.66 -10.20
CA SER A 117 5.71 9.81 -9.96
C SER A 117 4.36 9.54 -10.61
N PHE A 118 3.30 9.58 -9.81
CA PHE A 118 1.92 9.49 -10.26
C PHE A 118 1.21 10.77 -9.84
N ASP A 119 0.60 11.46 -10.80
CA ASP A 119 -0.05 12.74 -10.60
C ASP A 119 -1.45 12.67 -11.22
N ARG A 120 -2.49 12.98 -10.43
CA ARG A 120 -3.90 12.96 -10.86
C ARG A 120 -4.30 11.62 -11.50
N CYS A 121 -3.83 10.52 -10.90
CA CYS A 121 -4.14 9.17 -11.37
C CYS A 121 -5.28 8.57 -10.55
N ASP A 122 -6.16 7.82 -11.21
CA ASP A 122 -7.29 7.17 -10.57
C ASP A 122 -7.12 5.65 -10.60
N LEU A 123 -6.88 5.05 -9.44
CA LEU A 123 -6.69 3.62 -9.25
C LEU A 123 -7.93 2.96 -8.63
N SER A 124 -9.10 3.60 -8.65
CA SER A 124 -10.26 3.14 -7.90
C SER A 124 -10.68 1.71 -8.27
N GLY A 125 -10.94 0.87 -7.27
CA GLY A 125 -11.34 -0.52 -7.45
C GLY A 125 -10.27 -1.43 -8.07
N ALA A 126 -9.03 -0.97 -8.21
CA ALA A 126 -7.92 -1.84 -8.64
C ALA A 126 -7.64 -2.96 -7.61
N THR A 127 -7.09 -4.08 -8.09
CA THR A 127 -6.63 -5.16 -7.21
C THR A 127 -5.15 -4.99 -6.91
N ILE A 128 -4.80 -4.88 -5.62
CA ILE A 128 -3.43 -4.66 -5.16
C ILE A 128 -3.08 -5.76 -4.15
N THR A 129 -2.57 -6.87 -4.66
CA THR A 129 -2.16 -8.04 -3.87
C THR A 129 -0.71 -8.39 -4.22
N GLY A 130 0.16 -8.52 -3.20
CA GLY A 130 1.59 -8.73 -3.41
C GLY A 130 2.29 -7.59 -4.17
N THR A 131 1.64 -6.43 -4.27
CA THR A 131 2.10 -5.27 -5.05
C THR A 131 3.11 -4.45 -4.26
N VAL A 132 4.17 -3.98 -4.92
CA VAL A 132 5.12 -3.01 -4.35
C VAL A 132 4.76 -1.62 -4.87
N LEU A 133 3.93 -0.89 -4.13
CA LEU A 133 3.53 0.48 -4.49
C LEU A 133 4.70 1.48 -4.38
N SER A 134 5.68 1.17 -3.55
CA SER A 134 6.95 1.88 -3.47
C SER A 134 8.00 0.99 -2.85
N ALA A 135 9.17 0.95 -3.48
CA ALA A 135 10.40 0.52 -2.85
C ALA A 135 11.43 1.65 -2.96
N ARG A 136 12.11 1.95 -1.86
CA ARG A 136 13.24 2.86 -1.90
C ARG A 136 14.36 2.28 -2.74
N HIS A 137 14.90 3.10 -3.63
CA HIS A 137 16.18 2.84 -4.24
C HIS A 137 17.03 4.11 -4.19
N ARG A 138 18.21 4.02 -3.55
CA ARG A 138 19.12 5.17 -3.30
C ARG A 138 18.43 6.35 -2.60
N GLY A 139 17.62 6.06 -1.57
CA GLY A 139 16.98 7.08 -0.75
C GLY A 139 15.67 7.66 -1.30
N THR A 140 15.31 7.40 -2.56
CA THR A 140 14.08 7.92 -3.18
C THR A 140 13.03 6.82 -3.30
N GLY A 141 11.79 7.08 -2.86
CA GLY A 141 10.62 6.22 -3.08
C GLY A 141 9.69 6.79 -4.15
N THR A 142 8.52 6.17 -4.32
CA THR A 142 7.51 6.61 -5.29
C THR A 142 6.63 7.72 -4.70
N THR A 143 6.33 8.75 -5.50
CA THR A 143 5.43 9.84 -5.11
C THR A 143 4.08 9.72 -5.83
N TRP A 144 3.01 9.87 -5.06
CA TRP A 144 1.62 9.88 -5.50
C TRP A 144 1.01 11.22 -5.10
N ARG A 145 0.56 12.01 -6.08
CA ARG A 145 -0.08 13.32 -5.85
C ARG A 145 -1.46 13.35 -6.46
N ASP A 146 -2.44 13.84 -5.70
CA ASP A 146 -3.81 14.03 -6.18
C ASP A 146 -4.38 12.74 -6.79
N CYS A 147 -3.99 11.59 -6.23
CA CYS A 147 -4.39 10.26 -6.74
C CYS A 147 -5.54 9.68 -5.92
N THR A 148 -6.41 8.94 -6.60
CA THR A 148 -7.55 8.24 -6.00
C THR A 148 -7.26 6.75 -5.86
N PHE A 149 -7.41 6.24 -4.65
CA PHE A 149 -7.22 4.83 -4.27
C PHE A 149 -8.50 4.28 -3.63
N ASP A 150 -9.65 4.76 -4.07
CA ASP A 150 -10.94 4.40 -3.48
C ASP A 150 -11.35 2.96 -3.86
N ASP A 151 -12.20 2.34 -3.04
CA ASP A 151 -12.75 0.99 -3.26
C ASP A 151 -11.68 -0.11 -3.43
N LEU A 152 -10.47 0.11 -2.91
CA LEU A 152 -9.38 -0.86 -2.98
C LEU A 152 -9.46 -1.93 -1.90
N THR A 153 -9.03 -3.14 -2.26
CA THR A 153 -8.62 -4.17 -1.31
C THR A 153 -7.11 -4.36 -1.42
N MET A 154 -6.42 -4.22 -0.29
CA MET A 154 -4.97 -4.33 -0.17
C MET A 154 -4.63 -5.29 0.96
N THR A 155 -3.85 -6.34 0.67
CA THR A 155 -3.41 -7.29 1.71
C THR A 155 -1.97 -7.71 1.48
N GLY A 156 -1.19 -7.79 2.57
CA GLY A 156 0.14 -8.42 2.58
C GLY A 156 1.21 -7.68 1.76
N ALA A 157 1.07 -6.36 1.57
CA ALA A 157 2.03 -5.56 0.83
C ALA A 157 2.90 -4.68 1.75
N LEU A 158 4.17 -4.52 1.32
CA LEU A 158 5.14 -3.63 1.97
C LEU A 158 5.31 -2.39 1.10
N VAL A 159 5.09 -1.22 1.71
CA VAL A 159 5.29 0.08 1.06
C VAL A 159 6.42 0.79 1.78
N ASP A 160 7.53 1.01 1.08
CA ASP A 160 8.75 1.54 1.67
C ASP A 160 9.13 2.89 1.05
N GLY A 161 9.04 3.95 1.84
CA GLY A 161 9.42 5.33 1.48
C GLY A 161 8.50 6.03 0.49
N ALA A 162 7.23 5.62 0.37
CA ALA A 162 6.28 6.31 -0.50
C ALA A 162 5.93 7.69 0.06
N THR A 163 5.64 8.64 -0.82
CA THR A 163 5.00 9.91 -0.46
C THR A 163 3.62 9.97 -1.09
N PHE A 164 2.60 10.18 -0.27
CA PHE A 164 1.22 10.41 -0.68
C PHE A 164 0.82 11.84 -0.31
N GLU A 165 0.46 12.64 -1.30
CA GLU A 165 0.05 14.04 -1.13
C GLU A 165 -1.34 14.24 -1.73
N ARG A 166 -2.31 14.68 -0.91
CA ARG A 166 -3.69 14.95 -1.36
C ARG A 166 -4.35 13.74 -2.03
N CYS A 167 -4.07 12.54 -1.53
CA CYS A 167 -4.66 11.30 -2.03
C CYS A 167 -5.89 10.89 -1.22
N THR A 168 -6.81 10.17 -1.85
CA THR A 168 -8.00 9.57 -1.20
C THR A 168 -7.91 8.05 -1.20
N PHE A 169 -8.37 7.43 -0.11
CA PHE A 169 -8.47 5.99 0.07
C PHE A 169 -9.85 5.66 0.65
N ASP A 170 -10.91 6.11 -0.04
CA ASP A 170 -12.26 5.97 0.49
C ASP A 170 -12.84 4.57 0.26
N ARG A 171 -13.60 4.05 1.23
CA ARG A 171 -14.19 2.71 1.20
C ARG A 171 -13.17 1.60 0.93
N THR A 172 -11.99 1.69 1.53
CA THR A 172 -10.91 0.71 1.35
C THR A 172 -10.95 -0.39 2.41
N ARG A 173 -10.41 -1.56 2.06
CA ARG A 173 -10.06 -2.61 3.04
C ARG A 173 -8.56 -2.86 2.93
N ILE A 174 -7.83 -2.52 3.98
CA ILE A 174 -6.38 -2.62 4.05
C ILE A 174 -6.04 -3.54 5.22
N ALA A 175 -5.44 -4.69 4.92
CA ALA A 175 -5.11 -5.70 5.92
C ALA A 175 -3.63 -6.09 5.85
N GLU A 176 -2.98 -6.41 6.96
CA GLU A 176 -1.63 -7.00 7.00
C GLU A 176 -0.58 -6.16 6.20
N MET A 177 -0.58 -4.85 6.42
CA MET A 177 0.19 -3.90 5.60
C MET A 177 1.25 -3.17 6.41
N PHE A 178 2.41 -2.97 5.80
CA PHE A 178 3.52 -2.24 6.41
C PHE A 178 3.87 -0.99 5.60
N PHE A 179 3.58 0.18 6.16
CA PHE A 179 3.94 1.49 5.62
C PHE A 179 5.23 1.99 6.26
N LYS A 180 6.36 1.51 5.75
CA LYS A 180 7.69 1.88 6.25
C LYS A 180 8.15 3.20 5.66
N ARG A 181 8.35 4.18 6.54
CA ARG A 181 8.86 5.54 6.30
C ARG A 181 8.07 6.25 5.20
N CYS A 182 6.77 5.96 5.15
CA CYS A 182 5.88 6.59 4.20
C CYS A 182 5.46 7.96 4.74
N VAL A 183 5.33 8.92 3.85
CA VAL A 183 4.81 10.25 4.18
C VAL A 183 3.40 10.36 3.66
N PHE A 184 2.48 10.83 4.49
CA PHE A 184 1.13 11.18 4.08
C PHE A 184 0.91 12.66 4.41
N THR A 185 0.41 13.43 3.45
CA THR A 185 0.15 14.86 3.61
C THR A 185 -1.20 15.22 3.00
N ALA A 186 -2.11 15.74 3.83
CA ALA A 186 -3.46 16.13 3.42
C ALA A 186 -4.23 14.99 2.72
N CYS A 187 -4.04 13.76 3.20
CA CYS A 187 -4.72 12.57 2.68
C CYS A 187 -5.97 12.25 3.50
N ARG A 188 -6.88 11.48 2.92
CA ARG A 188 -8.06 10.95 3.61
C ARG A 188 -8.19 9.46 3.37
N MET A 189 -8.57 8.73 4.42
CA MET A 189 -8.91 7.31 4.34
C MET A 189 -10.26 7.07 5.01
N SER A 190 -11.04 6.18 4.43
CA SER A 190 -12.25 5.63 5.04
C SER A 190 -12.40 4.16 4.69
N GLY A 191 -13.06 3.39 5.55
CA GLY A 191 -13.15 1.93 5.42
C GLY A 191 -12.48 1.20 6.59
N GLU A 192 -11.81 0.09 6.32
CA GLU A 192 -11.29 -0.81 7.36
C GLU A 192 -9.77 -0.98 7.23
N LEU A 193 -9.06 -0.73 8.33
CA LEU A 193 -7.64 -1.01 8.48
C LEU A 193 -7.48 -2.06 9.59
N GLU A 194 -6.88 -3.19 9.25
CA GLU A 194 -6.64 -4.33 10.13
C GLU A 194 -5.17 -4.76 10.04
N ASP A 195 -4.47 -4.95 11.15
CA ASP A 195 -3.05 -5.34 11.16
C ASP A 195 -2.17 -4.40 10.29
N VAL A 196 -2.38 -3.08 10.43
CA VAL A 196 -1.66 -2.08 9.63
C VAL A 196 -0.62 -1.36 10.48
N THR A 197 0.65 -1.43 10.08
CA THR A 197 1.73 -0.75 10.80
C THR A 197 2.37 0.35 9.96
N PHE A 198 2.38 1.58 10.46
CA PHE A 198 3.18 2.69 9.96
C PHE A 198 4.48 2.78 10.76
N VAL A 199 5.63 2.70 10.09
CA VAL A 199 6.95 2.64 10.77
C VAL A 199 7.86 3.76 10.30
N GLY A 200 8.35 4.60 11.20
CA GLY A 200 9.19 5.75 10.90
C GLY A 200 10.69 5.47 10.69
N PRO A 201 11.52 6.52 10.64
CA PRO A 201 11.16 7.93 10.82
C PRO A 201 10.48 8.51 9.57
N ALA A 202 9.24 8.98 9.70
CA ALA A 202 8.51 9.73 8.68
C ALA A 202 7.36 10.55 9.32
N ALA A 203 6.54 11.22 8.52
CA ALA A 203 5.49 12.11 9.00
C ALA A 203 4.12 11.80 8.38
N LEU A 204 3.09 11.85 9.22
CA LEU A 204 1.70 11.89 8.83
C LEU A 204 1.17 13.29 9.19
N THR A 205 0.89 14.08 8.17
CA THR A 205 0.46 15.48 8.31
C THR A 205 -0.94 15.63 7.73
N ASP A 206 -1.89 16.14 8.52
CA ASP A 206 -3.27 16.38 8.10
C ASP A 206 -3.92 15.13 7.47
N LEU A 207 -3.62 13.95 8.04
CA LEU A 207 -4.23 12.68 7.64
C LEU A 207 -5.59 12.51 8.32
N ASP A 208 -6.65 12.40 7.53
CA ASP A 208 -8.01 12.18 8.02
C ASP A 208 -8.36 10.68 8.00
N LEU A 209 -8.47 10.09 9.19
CA LEU A 209 -8.88 8.69 9.42
C LEU A 209 -10.25 8.59 10.09
N ARG A 210 -11.04 9.68 10.19
CA ARG A 210 -12.31 9.67 10.95
C ARG A 210 -13.32 8.66 10.41
N GLY A 211 -13.25 8.34 9.11
CA GLY A 211 -14.10 7.35 8.46
C GLY A 211 -13.56 5.91 8.51
N CYS A 212 -12.50 5.64 9.28
CA CYS A 212 -11.91 4.32 9.39
C CYS A 212 -12.41 3.54 10.60
N ARG A 213 -12.56 2.23 10.45
CA ARG A 213 -12.45 1.25 11.54
C ARG A 213 -11.00 0.82 11.62
N LEU A 214 -10.39 0.98 12.79
CA LEU A 214 -8.99 0.61 13.05
C LEU A 214 -9.00 -0.61 13.98
N VAL A 215 -8.37 -1.70 13.54
CA VAL A 215 -8.12 -2.92 14.32
C VAL A 215 -6.63 -3.19 14.23
N ASP A 216 -5.95 -3.26 15.38
CA ASP A 216 -4.49 -3.49 15.45
C ASP A 216 -3.66 -2.59 14.49
N VAL A 217 -3.88 -1.27 14.59
CA VAL A 217 -3.18 -0.26 13.77
C VAL A 217 -2.14 0.50 14.59
N SER A 218 -0.90 0.58 14.12
CA SER A 218 0.19 1.23 14.86
C SER A 218 0.95 2.31 14.07
N PHE A 219 1.50 3.30 14.79
CA PHE A 219 2.20 4.47 14.26
C PHE A 219 3.62 4.64 14.83
N THR A 220 4.38 3.54 14.85
CA THR A 220 5.77 3.43 15.33
C THR A 220 6.72 4.48 14.75
N GLY A 221 7.34 5.32 15.57
CA GLY A 221 8.36 6.29 15.16
C GLY A 221 7.88 7.36 14.18
N MET A 222 6.55 7.50 14.03
CA MET A 222 5.93 8.44 13.09
C MET A 222 5.67 9.78 13.77
N ARG A 223 5.93 10.88 13.06
CA ARG A 223 5.51 12.21 13.50
C ARG A 223 4.06 12.44 13.07
N LEU A 224 3.16 12.56 14.04
CA LEU A 224 1.74 12.82 13.79
C LEU A 224 1.44 14.32 14.00
N SER A 225 0.98 15.00 12.96
CA SER A 225 0.58 16.41 13.02
C SER A 225 -0.76 16.60 12.32
N GLY A 226 -1.76 17.15 13.00
CA GLY A 226 -3.09 17.38 12.40
C GLY A 226 -3.86 16.09 12.05
N VAL A 227 -3.37 14.91 12.44
CA VAL A 227 -4.03 13.62 12.19
C VAL A 227 -5.36 13.56 12.93
N GLN A 228 -6.43 13.21 12.23
CA GLN A 228 -7.78 13.07 12.78
C GLN A 228 -8.14 11.58 12.87
N LEU A 229 -8.41 11.09 14.07
CA LEU A 229 -8.74 9.67 14.34
C LEU A 229 -10.27 9.45 14.42
N PRO A 230 -10.77 8.20 14.26
CA PRO A 230 -12.17 7.86 14.49
C PRO A 230 -12.68 8.25 15.89
N ALA A 231 -13.99 8.38 16.03
CA ALA A 231 -14.62 8.67 17.32
C ALA A 231 -14.36 7.56 18.36
N ARG A 232 -14.31 7.96 19.64
CA ARG A 232 -13.58 7.33 20.75
C ARG A 232 -14.00 5.92 21.21
N ASP A 233 -15.06 5.32 20.68
CA ASP A 233 -15.62 4.10 21.28
C ASP A 233 -14.82 2.82 20.92
N SER A 234 -13.81 2.92 20.05
CA SER A 234 -13.01 1.79 19.59
C SER A 234 -11.49 2.02 19.59
N LEU A 235 -10.98 3.07 20.25
CA LEU A 235 -9.57 3.44 20.15
C LEU A 235 -8.97 3.81 21.51
N THR A 236 -8.02 3.01 21.98
CA THR A 236 -7.18 3.31 23.13
C THR A 236 -5.78 3.65 22.66
N VAL A 237 -5.34 4.87 22.96
CA VAL A 237 -3.94 5.27 22.77
C VAL A 237 -3.15 4.80 23.99
N VAL A 238 -2.12 3.99 23.74
CA VAL A 238 -1.16 3.51 24.72
C VAL A 238 0.14 4.29 24.52
N PRO A 239 0.36 5.38 25.26
CA PRO A 239 1.58 6.15 25.14
C PRO A 239 2.79 5.38 25.71
N ASP A 240 3.97 5.55 25.11
CA ASP A 240 5.18 4.77 25.47
C ASP A 240 4.91 3.26 25.57
N ALA A 241 4.23 2.72 24.56
CA ALA A 241 3.86 1.32 24.49
C ALA A 241 5.08 0.42 24.65
N THR A 242 6.20 0.75 24.02
CA THR A 242 7.45 -0.02 24.13
C THR A 242 7.97 -0.07 25.57
N GLY A 243 7.89 1.03 26.32
CA GLY A 243 8.24 1.04 27.74
C GLY A 243 7.28 0.21 28.59
N ILE A 244 5.98 0.25 28.28
CA ILE A 244 4.96 -0.59 28.94
C ILE A 244 5.21 -2.07 28.65
N LEU A 245 5.43 -2.43 27.39
CA LEU A 245 5.69 -3.78 26.92
C LEU A 245 6.97 -4.34 27.54
N ALA A 246 8.04 -3.55 27.66
CA ALA A 246 9.27 -3.98 28.32
C ALA A 246 9.05 -4.27 29.82
N ARG A 247 8.21 -3.47 30.50
CA ARG A 247 7.82 -3.73 31.89
C ARG A 247 6.97 -4.99 32.02
N LEU A 248 6.05 -5.24 31.09
CA LEU A 248 5.26 -6.46 31.03
C LEU A 248 6.13 -7.70 30.80
N GLN A 249 7.10 -7.63 29.89
CA GLN A 249 8.05 -8.71 29.66
C GLN A 249 8.88 -9.00 30.93
N ALA A 250 9.34 -7.95 31.61
CA ALA A 250 10.11 -8.09 32.84
C ALA A 250 9.27 -8.62 34.02
N ALA A 251 7.97 -8.35 34.05
CA ALA A 251 7.05 -8.84 35.06
C ALA A 251 6.71 -10.34 34.90
N GLY A 252 7.03 -10.95 33.75
CA GLY A 252 6.87 -12.38 33.51
C GLY A 252 5.41 -12.78 33.31
N HIS A 253 4.85 -12.42 32.16
CA HIS A 253 3.49 -12.73 31.72
C HIS A 253 3.51 -13.71 30.53
N PRO A 254 3.61 -15.04 30.77
CA PRO A 254 3.77 -16.04 29.70
C PRO A 254 2.67 -15.99 28.63
N GLU A 255 1.46 -15.60 29.04
CA GLU A 255 0.30 -15.44 28.17
C GLU A 255 0.44 -14.29 27.17
N LEU A 256 1.32 -13.32 27.45
CA LEU A 256 1.61 -12.18 26.59
C LEU A 256 3.00 -12.24 25.93
N ASP A 257 3.88 -13.18 26.30
CA ASP A 257 5.27 -13.21 25.87
C ASP A 257 5.47 -13.18 24.34
N PHE A 258 4.65 -13.93 23.60
CA PHE A 258 4.70 -13.91 22.14
C PHE A 258 4.32 -12.53 21.58
N TRP A 259 3.24 -11.96 22.09
CA TRP A 259 2.72 -10.67 21.64
C TRP A 259 3.68 -9.54 22.05
N VAL A 260 4.11 -9.50 23.31
CA VAL A 260 5.08 -8.53 23.84
C VAL A 260 6.42 -8.63 23.12
N GLY A 261 6.93 -9.85 22.90
CA GLY A 261 8.16 -10.07 22.17
C GLY A 261 8.07 -9.61 20.71
N TYR A 262 6.94 -9.89 20.04
CA TYR A 262 6.68 -9.40 18.69
C TYR A 262 6.66 -7.87 18.66
N GLN A 263 5.90 -7.25 19.55
CA GLN A 263 5.79 -5.79 19.60
C GLN A 263 7.15 -5.13 19.92
N LEU A 264 7.91 -5.61 20.91
CA LEU A 264 9.24 -5.07 21.24
C LEU A 264 10.29 -5.24 20.13
N GLN A 265 10.15 -6.23 19.25
CA GLN A 265 11.00 -6.36 18.07
C GLN A 265 10.67 -5.34 16.97
N HIS A 266 9.44 -4.85 16.93
CA HIS A 266 8.92 -4.01 15.85
C HIS A 266 8.62 -2.57 16.27
N HIS A 267 8.77 -2.24 17.57
CA HIS A 267 8.60 -0.91 18.14
C HIS A 267 9.89 -0.33 18.71
N THR A 268 10.03 1.00 18.65
CA THR A 268 11.14 1.77 19.24
C THR A 268 10.73 2.39 20.59
N PRO A 269 11.67 2.62 21.52
CA PRO A 269 11.36 3.27 22.80
C PRO A 269 10.68 4.63 22.61
N GLY A 270 9.57 4.88 23.31
CA GLY A 270 8.79 6.12 23.20
C GLY A 270 7.69 6.13 22.13
N ASP A 271 7.42 5.00 21.47
CA ASP A 271 6.32 4.89 20.51
C ASP A 271 4.95 4.78 21.20
N ASP A 272 3.96 5.47 20.65
CA ASP A 272 2.56 5.30 21.02
C ASP A 272 1.94 4.16 20.20
N LEU A 273 1.26 3.23 20.87
CA LEU A 273 0.51 2.14 20.24
C LEU A 273 -0.99 2.46 20.31
N TYR A 274 -1.72 2.18 19.24
CA TYR A 274 -3.16 2.42 19.18
C TYR A 274 -3.86 1.07 19.12
N LEU A 275 -4.53 0.70 20.21
CA LEU A 275 -5.21 -0.59 20.36
C LEU A 275 -6.72 -0.38 20.31
N ASP A 276 -7.45 -1.30 19.67
CA ASP A 276 -8.90 -1.32 19.83
C ASP A 276 -9.32 -1.81 21.21
N TYR A 277 -10.61 -1.69 21.51
CA TYR A 277 -11.16 -2.03 22.82
C TYR A 277 -10.99 -3.52 23.15
N ASP A 278 -11.15 -4.43 22.18
CA ASP A 278 -11.09 -5.87 22.43
C ASP A 278 -9.65 -6.34 22.65
N SER A 279 -8.70 -5.82 21.85
CA SER A 279 -7.26 -5.99 22.05
C SER A 279 -6.81 -5.42 23.41
N LEU A 280 -7.35 -4.27 23.82
CA LEU A 280 -7.12 -3.73 25.15
C LEU A 280 -7.71 -4.63 26.26
N GLN A 281 -8.95 -5.11 26.11
CA GLN A 281 -9.60 -5.96 27.11
C GLN A 281 -8.85 -7.29 27.29
N ALA A 282 -8.31 -7.88 26.22
CA ALA A 282 -7.47 -9.07 26.31
C ALA A 282 -6.22 -8.82 27.19
N ILE A 283 -5.54 -7.69 27.00
CA ILE A 283 -4.36 -7.31 27.79
C ILE A 283 -4.74 -6.97 29.23
N VAL A 284 -5.82 -6.20 29.43
CA VAL A 284 -6.35 -5.83 30.76
C VAL A 284 -6.78 -7.07 31.56
N GLY A 285 -7.40 -8.05 30.88
CA GLY A 285 -7.83 -9.32 31.46
C GLY A 285 -6.67 -10.21 31.91
N ALA A 286 -5.54 -10.17 31.19
CA ALA A 286 -4.34 -10.94 31.53
C ALA A 286 -3.50 -10.31 32.66
N THR A 287 -3.40 -8.98 32.71
CA THR A 287 -2.42 -8.26 33.55
C THR A 287 -3.00 -7.61 34.81
N GLY A 288 -4.33 -7.56 34.92
CA GLY A 288 -5.01 -6.79 35.96
C GLY A 288 -5.06 -5.29 35.64
N THR A 289 -6.15 -4.64 36.03
CA THR A 289 -6.55 -3.29 35.57
C THR A 289 -5.60 -2.15 35.98
N THR A 290 -4.67 -2.40 36.89
CA THR A 290 -3.87 -1.37 37.57
C THR A 290 -2.72 -0.85 36.70
N LEU A 291 -2.01 -1.72 35.97
CA LEU A 291 -0.81 -1.34 35.21
C LEU A 291 -1.12 -0.41 34.03
N ILE A 292 -2.25 -0.63 33.36
CA ILE A 292 -2.73 0.19 32.24
C ILE A 292 -3.32 1.51 32.74
N ARG A 293 -4.02 1.51 33.89
CA ARG A 293 -4.59 2.74 34.49
C ARG A 293 -3.50 3.72 34.95
N ASP A 294 -2.38 3.21 35.45
CA ASP A 294 -1.26 4.05 35.89
C ASP A 294 -0.42 4.58 34.71
N ALA A 295 -0.36 3.84 33.59
CA ALA A 295 0.36 4.25 32.38
C ALA A 295 -0.46 5.21 31.48
N VAL A 296 -1.79 5.21 31.58
CA VAL A 296 -2.71 6.10 30.83
C VAL A 296 -2.85 7.49 31.49
N ARG A 297 -2.29 7.70 32.70
CA ARG A 297 -2.19 9.05 33.28
C ARG A 297 -1.11 9.84 32.56
N ARG A 298 -1.53 10.87 31.82
CA ARG A 298 -0.67 11.94 31.30
C ARG A 298 0.33 12.41 32.38
N PRO A 299 1.59 12.71 32.05
CA PRO A 299 2.28 13.77 32.78
C PRO A 299 1.43 15.03 32.62
N ALA A 300 1.12 15.69 33.72
CA ALA A 300 0.48 16.99 33.70
C ALA A 300 1.29 17.98 32.83
N ASP A 301 0.54 18.89 32.20
CA ASP A 301 0.93 20.09 31.44
C ASP A 301 1.35 19.94 29.97
#